data_AF-A0A0C3C9L6-F1
#
_entry.id   AF-A0A0C3C9L6-F1
#
_cell.length_a   1.000
_cell.length_b   1.000
_cell.length_c   1.000
_cell.angle_alpha   90.00
_cell.angle_beta   90.00
_cell.angle_gamma   90.00
#
_symmetry.space_group_name_H-M   'P 1'
#
loop_
_entity.id
_entity.type
_entity.pdbx_description
1 polymer ?
#
loop_
_entity_poly.entity_id
_entity_poly.type
_entity_poly.pdbx_seq_one_letter_code
_entity_poly.pdbx_strand_id
1 'polypeptide(L)'
;MMIHRLPFDIWLHICIHSSVQSLLSLRGTCKYLYSVVEERSVWSAAVRDIMGVVPLRRVRHELPSMTCEQLKHKAMQIAQLDNLWSRETIHPVKVERHSLDSGVRRAEVVLGGDFILTLFKDGTLQLHRARDMSQLLMTVHRPNPPSRHYFPDFTDMRRSSSSSNGENWGVIVDYYATHSLTFVFTISIYALQPCVSWPR
;
A
#
# COMPACT_ATOMS: atom_id res chain seq x y z
N MET A 1 14.82 20.32 -38.82
CA MET A 1 14.74 19.36 -37.70
C MET A 1 13.57 18.40 -37.97
N MET A 2 13.85 17.12 -38.26
CA MET A 2 12.90 16.14 -38.85
C MET A 2 11.96 15.44 -37.86
N ILE A 3 11.92 15.88 -36.60
CA ILE A 3 11.24 15.17 -35.49
C ILE A 3 9.71 15.11 -35.68
N HIS A 4 9.11 16.01 -36.46
CA HIS A 4 7.67 16.02 -36.75
C HIS A 4 7.19 14.93 -37.72
N ARG A 5 8.07 14.08 -38.26
CA ARG A 5 7.71 13.06 -39.26
C ARG A 5 7.33 11.71 -38.68
N LEU A 6 7.52 11.49 -37.38
CA LEU A 6 7.14 10.22 -36.76
C LEU A 6 5.62 10.17 -36.59
N PRO A 7 4.98 9.03 -36.94
CA PRO A 7 3.57 8.80 -36.64
C PRO A 7 3.29 8.92 -35.14
N PHE A 8 2.07 9.32 -34.81
CA PHE A 8 1.64 9.50 -33.42
C PHE A 8 1.84 8.24 -32.56
N ASP A 9 1.57 7.05 -33.10
CA ASP A 9 1.72 5.79 -32.37
C ASP A 9 3.17 5.50 -31.95
N ILE A 10 4.14 5.90 -32.78
CA ILE A 10 5.56 5.76 -32.46
C ILE A 10 5.93 6.68 -31.29
N TRP A 11 5.41 7.91 -31.31
CA TRP A 11 5.60 8.84 -30.19
C TRP A 11 4.97 8.33 -28.91
N LEU A 12 3.75 7.81 -28.97
CA LEU A 12 3.07 7.21 -27.83
C LEU A 12 3.91 6.05 -27.26
N HIS A 13 4.46 5.20 -28.12
CA HIS A 13 5.30 4.08 -27.71
C HIS A 13 6.61 4.54 -27.04
N ILE A 14 7.25 5.60 -27.56
CA ILE A 14 8.43 6.22 -26.93
C ILE A 14 8.07 6.76 -25.55
N CYS A 15 6.95 7.49 -25.44
CA CYS A 15 6.51 8.08 -24.19
C CYS A 15 6.18 7.02 -23.12
N ILE A 16 5.56 5.91 -23.50
CA ILE A 16 5.20 4.83 -22.56
C ILE A 16 6.44 4.19 -21.90
N HIS A 17 7.58 4.16 -22.59
CA HIS A 17 8.85 3.63 -22.04
C HIS A 17 9.77 4.70 -21.47
N SER A 18 9.31 5.95 -21.40
CA SER A 18 10.10 7.05 -20.88
C SER A 18 9.86 7.24 -19.38
N SER A 19 10.91 7.60 -18.64
CA SER A 19 10.77 7.99 -17.23
C SER A 19 9.87 9.23 -17.08
N VAL A 20 9.25 9.41 -15.92
CA VAL A 20 8.46 10.62 -15.62
C VAL A 20 9.30 11.89 -15.83
N GLN A 21 10.58 11.88 -15.45
CA GLN A 21 11.48 13.00 -15.66
C GLN A 21 11.70 13.29 -17.15
N SER A 22 11.92 12.25 -17.96
CA SER A 22 12.06 12.37 -19.42
C SER A 22 10.79 12.92 -20.07
N LEU A 23 9.60 12.49 -19.62
CA LEU A 23 8.31 13.02 -20.09
C LEU A 23 8.16 14.52 -19.78
N LEU A 24 8.54 14.95 -18.57
CA LEU A 24 8.55 16.37 -18.20
C LEU A 24 9.53 17.19 -19.06
N SER A 25 10.71 16.64 -19.36
CA SER A 25 11.66 17.27 -20.28
C SER A 25 11.11 17.37 -21.70
N LEU A 26 10.51 16.29 -22.23
CA LEU A 26 9.90 16.27 -23.57
C LEU A 26 8.80 17.33 -23.71
N ARG A 27 7.96 17.50 -22.69
CA ARG A 27 6.90 18.53 -22.64
C ARG A 27 7.45 19.95 -22.83
N GLY A 28 8.65 20.23 -22.34
CA GLY A 28 9.30 21.55 -22.43
C GLY A 28 9.95 21.86 -23.78
N THR A 29 9.99 20.90 -24.72
CA THR A 29 10.75 21.05 -25.97
C THR A 29 10.00 21.80 -27.07
N CYS A 30 8.76 21.39 -27.40
CA CYS A 30 7.94 22.04 -28.44
C CYS A 30 6.44 21.76 -28.24
N LYS A 31 5.59 22.55 -28.91
CA LYS A 31 4.12 22.44 -28.80
C LYS A 31 3.56 21.08 -29.20
N TYR A 32 4.18 20.41 -30.18
CA TYR A 32 3.75 19.09 -30.63
C TYR A 32 4.05 18.00 -29.58
N LEU A 33 5.26 17.99 -29.02
CA LEU A 33 5.61 17.04 -27.97
C LEU A 33 4.84 17.33 -26.68
N TYR A 34 4.56 18.60 -26.40
CA TYR A 34 3.61 18.97 -25.37
C TYR A 34 2.26 18.27 -25.57
N SER A 35 1.63 18.41 -26.76
CA SER A 35 0.32 17.79 -26.99
C SER A 35 0.35 16.27 -26.90
N VAL A 36 1.41 15.61 -27.40
CA VAL A 36 1.58 14.16 -27.30
C VAL A 36 1.70 13.71 -25.84
N VAL A 37 2.53 14.40 -25.05
CA VAL A 37 2.75 14.04 -23.64
C VAL A 37 1.52 14.32 -22.78
N GLU A 38 0.68 15.29 -23.13
CA GLU A 38 -0.58 15.56 -22.40
C GLU A 38 -1.68 14.52 -22.67
N GLU A 39 -1.42 13.52 -23.52
CA GLU A 39 -2.36 12.42 -23.72
C GLU A 39 -2.52 11.57 -22.46
N ARG A 40 -3.78 11.29 -22.13
CA ARG A 40 -4.14 10.52 -20.91
C ARG A 40 -3.49 9.14 -20.89
N SER A 41 -3.34 8.50 -22.07
CA SER A 41 -2.74 7.17 -22.22
C SER A 41 -1.28 7.15 -21.77
N VAL A 42 -0.51 8.22 -22.02
CA VAL A 42 0.90 8.36 -21.60
C VAL A 42 0.99 8.33 -20.08
N TRP A 43 0.25 9.20 -19.39
CA TRP A 43 0.28 9.28 -17.93
C TRP A 43 -0.33 8.05 -17.25
N SER A 44 -1.38 7.48 -17.82
CA SER A 44 -1.97 6.21 -17.37
C SER A 44 -0.94 5.07 -17.44
N ALA A 45 -0.18 4.98 -18.52
CA ALA A 45 0.88 3.98 -18.67
C ALA A 45 2.02 4.22 -17.68
N ALA A 46 2.49 5.46 -17.52
CA ALA A 46 3.52 5.82 -16.54
C ALA A 46 3.12 5.44 -15.10
N VAL A 47 1.88 5.71 -14.69
CA VAL A 47 1.37 5.31 -13.36
C VAL A 47 1.31 3.79 -13.23
N ARG A 48 0.89 3.06 -14.29
CA ARG A 48 0.84 1.59 -14.27
C ARG A 48 2.22 0.96 -14.17
N ASP A 49 3.20 1.50 -14.89
CA ASP A 49 4.60 1.04 -14.86
C ASP A 49 5.17 1.14 -13.43
N ILE A 50 5.01 2.31 -12.81
CA ILE A 50 5.38 2.56 -11.42
C ILE A 50 4.68 1.60 -10.45
N MET A 51 3.36 1.38 -10.63
CA MET A 51 2.60 0.43 -9.81
C MET A 51 2.99 -1.05 -10.05
N GLY A 52 3.70 -1.35 -11.14
CA GLY A 52 4.27 -2.67 -11.39
C GLY A 52 5.35 -3.04 -10.36
N VAL A 53 6.05 -2.03 -9.84
CA VAL A 53 7.06 -2.18 -8.79
C VAL A 53 6.46 -2.05 -7.40
N VAL A 54 5.55 -1.08 -7.19
CA VAL A 54 4.92 -0.81 -5.88
C VAL A 54 3.43 -1.13 -5.92
N PRO A 55 2.94 -2.14 -5.18
CA PRO A 55 1.54 -2.58 -5.27
C PRO A 55 0.58 -1.59 -4.56
N LEU A 56 0.25 -0.48 -5.22
CA LEU A 56 -0.73 0.51 -4.77
C LEU A 56 -2.15 0.15 -5.25
N ARG A 57 -2.76 -0.90 -4.66
CA ARG A 57 -4.05 -1.46 -5.14
C ARG A 57 -5.15 -0.42 -5.30
N ARG A 58 -5.31 0.49 -4.33
CA ARG A 58 -6.33 1.55 -4.39
C ARG A 58 -6.19 2.43 -5.64
N VAL A 59 -4.97 2.87 -5.95
CA VAL A 59 -4.69 3.71 -7.12
C VAL A 59 -5.04 2.95 -8.41
N ARG A 60 -4.76 1.64 -8.47
CA ARG A 60 -5.09 0.80 -9.62
C ARG A 60 -6.59 0.77 -9.92
N HIS A 61 -7.46 0.77 -8.90
CA HIS A 61 -8.91 0.78 -9.09
C HIS A 61 -9.45 2.15 -9.51
N GLU A 62 -8.87 3.23 -9.00
CA GLU A 62 -9.28 4.59 -9.32
C GLU A 62 -8.75 5.06 -10.70
N LEU A 63 -7.68 4.44 -11.21
CA LEU A 63 -6.98 4.82 -12.44
C LEU A 63 -7.90 5.02 -13.67
N PRO A 64 -8.89 4.15 -13.97
CA PRO A 64 -9.81 4.35 -15.08
C PRO A 64 -10.70 5.59 -14.94
N SER A 65 -10.97 6.05 -13.72
CA SER A 65 -11.79 7.25 -13.44
C SER A 65 -10.98 8.54 -13.34
N MET A 66 -9.65 8.45 -13.23
CA MET A 66 -8.79 9.62 -13.08
C MET A 66 -8.69 10.44 -14.38
N THR A 67 -8.75 11.77 -14.23
CA THR A 67 -8.45 12.73 -15.29
C THR A 67 -6.96 12.74 -15.63
N CYS A 68 -6.58 13.29 -16.80
CA CYS A 68 -5.17 13.38 -17.19
C CYS A 68 -4.33 14.13 -16.14
N GLU A 69 -4.83 15.27 -15.65
CA GLU A 69 -4.15 16.05 -14.61
C GLU A 69 -3.98 15.27 -13.29
N GLN A 70 -4.97 14.47 -12.89
CA GLN A 70 -4.85 13.60 -11.71
C GLN A 70 -3.79 12.53 -11.90
N LEU A 71 -3.74 11.90 -13.08
CA LEU A 71 -2.73 10.88 -13.41
C LEU A 71 -1.32 11.49 -13.42
N LYS A 72 -1.16 12.66 -14.03
CA LYS A 72 0.09 13.41 -14.08
C LYS A 72 0.58 13.80 -12.68
N HIS A 73 -0.31 14.36 -11.87
CA HIS A 73 0.00 14.68 -10.48
C HIS A 73 0.44 13.44 -9.69
N LYS A 74 -0.27 12.31 -9.87
CA LYS A 74 0.10 11.04 -9.23
C LYS A 74 1.44 10.50 -9.70
N ALA A 75 1.71 10.48 -11.01
CA ALA A 75 2.99 10.04 -11.57
C ALA A 75 4.15 10.88 -11.01
N MET A 76 3.98 12.21 -10.96
CA MET A 76 4.98 13.13 -10.39
C MET A 76 5.20 12.89 -8.90
N GLN A 77 4.13 12.72 -8.10
CA GLN A 77 4.25 12.42 -6.66
C GLN A 77 5.03 11.13 -6.42
N ILE A 78 4.75 10.07 -7.18
CA ILE A 78 5.43 8.80 -6.96
C ILE A 78 6.88 8.86 -7.44
N ALA A 79 7.15 9.50 -8.59
CA ALA A 79 8.53 9.70 -9.05
C ALA A 79 9.36 10.56 -8.08
N GLN A 80 8.75 11.55 -7.42
CA GLN A 80 9.41 12.31 -6.35
C GLN A 80 9.72 11.42 -5.15
N LEU A 81 8.79 10.56 -4.74
CA LEU A 81 9.01 9.62 -3.65
C LEU A 81 10.14 8.64 -3.99
N ASP A 82 10.14 8.08 -5.20
CA ASP A 82 11.19 7.18 -5.69
C ASP A 82 12.56 7.86 -5.68
N ASN A 83 12.65 9.09 -6.19
CA ASN A 83 13.87 9.91 -6.13
C ASN A 83 14.32 10.28 -4.72
N LEU A 84 13.40 10.35 -3.75
CA LEU A 84 13.76 10.54 -2.34
C LEU A 84 14.30 9.23 -1.76
N TRP A 85 13.72 8.10 -2.16
CA TRP A 85 14.08 6.78 -1.66
C TRP A 85 15.37 6.24 -2.26
N SER A 86 15.73 6.68 -3.46
CA SER A 86 16.98 6.33 -4.12
C SER A 86 18.21 7.08 -3.56
N ARG A 87 18.01 8.05 -2.65
CA ARG A 87 19.12 8.76 -2.01
C ARG A 87 19.75 7.88 -0.94
N GLU A 88 21.08 7.78 -0.93
CA GLU A 88 21.83 6.94 0.02
C GLU A 88 21.55 7.26 1.49
N THR A 89 21.13 8.49 1.80
CA THR A 89 20.84 8.94 3.17
C THR A 89 19.40 9.45 3.27
N ILE A 90 18.45 8.55 3.47
CA ILE A 90 17.10 8.93 3.92
C ILE A 90 17.16 9.09 5.44
N HIS A 91 17.10 10.32 5.92
CA HIS A 91 16.92 10.57 7.35
C HIS A 91 15.41 10.60 7.66
N PRO A 92 14.92 9.77 8.60
CA PRO A 92 13.53 9.85 9.02
C PRO A 92 13.25 11.23 9.64
N VAL A 93 12.18 11.89 9.16
CA VAL A 93 11.78 13.21 9.66
C VAL A 93 11.42 13.16 11.15
N LYS A 94 10.84 12.05 11.59
CA LYS A 94 10.43 11.81 12.98
C LYS A 94 10.65 10.34 13.31
N VAL A 95 11.31 10.08 14.44
CA VAL A 95 11.43 8.74 15.02
C VAL A 95 10.77 8.78 16.38
N GLU A 96 9.67 8.04 16.52
CA GLU A 96 9.00 7.83 17.80
C GLU A 96 9.35 6.44 18.32
N ARG A 97 9.49 6.33 19.63
CA ARG A 97 9.71 5.05 20.31
C ARG A 97 8.55 4.84 21.27
N HIS A 98 7.90 3.70 21.14
CA HIS A 98 6.76 3.31 21.97
C HIS A 98 7.14 2.05 22.73
N SER A 99 6.96 2.07 24.05
CA SER A 99 7.11 0.87 24.87
C SER A 99 5.88 -0.01 24.67
N LEU A 100 6.10 -1.26 24.28
CA LEU A 100 5.04 -2.25 24.11
C LEU A 100 4.92 -3.11 25.37
N ASP A 101 3.71 -3.61 25.63
CA ASP A 101 3.48 -4.59 26.70
C ASP A 101 4.31 -5.86 26.45
N SER A 102 4.81 -6.48 27.52
CA SER A 102 5.61 -7.72 27.46
C SER A 102 4.89 -8.93 26.83
N GLY A 103 3.56 -8.85 26.73
CA GLY A 103 2.68 -9.78 26.07
C GLY A 103 2.59 -9.57 24.56
N VAL A 104 3.08 -8.46 24.00
CA VAL A 104 3.10 -8.23 22.55
C VAL A 104 4.14 -9.13 21.91
N ARG A 105 3.71 -9.94 20.94
CA ARG A 105 4.58 -10.78 20.12
C ARG A 105 4.98 -10.11 18.82
N ARG A 106 4.06 -9.37 18.21
CA ARG A 106 4.28 -8.73 16.91
C ARG A 106 3.53 -7.41 16.86
N ALA A 107 4.15 -6.42 16.22
CA ALA A 107 3.53 -5.14 15.89
C ALA A 107 3.75 -4.85 14.41
N GLU A 108 2.74 -4.30 13.74
CA GLU A 108 2.80 -3.98 12.32
C GLU A 108 2.11 -2.64 12.04
N VAL A 109 2.79 -1.76 11.32
CA VAL A 109 2.22 -0.48 10.87
C VAL A 109 1.26 -0.76 9.72
N VAL A 110 -0.01 -0.37 9.87
CA VAL A 110 -1.06 -0.54 8.87
C VAL A 110 -0.81 0.39 7.68
N LEU A 111 -1.30 0.00 6.49
CA LEU A 111 -1.21 0.84 5.29
C LEU A 111 -1.79 2.23 5.57
N GLY A 112 -1.06 3.27 5.16
CA GLY A 112 -1.35 4.66 5.49
C GLY A 112 -0.52 5.22 6.65
N GLY A 113 0.03 4.35 7.52
CA GLY A 113 0.93 4.76 8.60
C GLY A 113 0.25 5.34 9.83
N ASP A 114 -1.08 5.53 9.81
CA ASP A 114 -1.83 6.14 10.91
C ASP A 114 -2.19 5.17 12.04
N PHE A 115 -2.08 3.86 11.80
CA PHE A 115 -2.45 2.83 12.75
C PHE A 115 -1.38 1.77 12.92
N ILE A 116 -1.31 1.19 14.11
CA ILE A 116 -0.43 0.07 14.45
C ILE A 116 -1.29 -1.08 14.97
N LEU A 117 -1.14 -2.25 14.36
CA LEU A 117 -1.77 -3.48 14.78
C LEU A 117 -0.79 -4.27 15.65
N THR A 118 -1.24 -4.71 16.82
CA THR A 118 -0.44 -5.51 17.76
C THR A 118 -1.09 -6.86 17.98
N LEU A 119 -0.27 -7.92 18.02
CA LEU A 119 -0.66 -9.30 18.29
C LEU A 119 -0.04 -9.73 19.61
N PHE A 120 -0.90 -10.16 20.54
CA PHE A 120 -0.50 -10.61 21.87
C PHE A 120 -0.29 -12.13 21.95
N LYS A 121 0.40 -12.58 23.00
CA LYS A 121 0.68 -14.00 23.29
C LYS A 121 -0.57 -14.85 23.43
N ASP A 122 -1.67 -14.28 23.87
CA ASP A 122 -2.99 -14.93 24.00
C ASP A 122 -3.75 -15.02 22.66
N GLY A 123 -3.22 -14.43 21.59
CA GLY A 123 -3.86 -14.33 20.28
C GLY A 123 -4.81 -13.14 20.14
N THR A 124 -4.89 -12.26 21.14
CA THR A 124 -5.66 -11.01 21.02
C THR A 124 -4.97 -10.07 20.04
N LEU A 125 -5.75 -9.48 19.14
CA LEU A 125 -5.32 -8.35 18.31
C LEU A 125 -5.81 -7.04 18.91
N GLN A 126 -4.95 -6.03 18.85
CA GLN A 126 -5.31 -4.67 19.22
C GLN A 126 -4.85 -3.69 18.15
N LEU A 127 -5.76 -2.81 17.73
CA LEU A 127 -5.49 -1.72 16.80
C LEU A 127 -5.34 -0.41 17.58
N HIS A 128 -4.21 0.26 17.39
CA HIS A 128 -3.85 1.52 18.03
C HIS A 128 -3.65 2.61 16.99
N ARG A 129 -3.75 3.88 17.42
CA ARG A 129 -3.31 5.02 16.59
C ARG A 129 -1.79 5.14 16.66
N ALA A 130 -1.11 5.25 15.51
CA ALA A 130 0.35 5.25 15.46
C ALA A 130 0.99 6.42 16.21
N ARG A 131 0.32 7.59 16.21
CA ARG A 131 0.77 8.80 16.92
C ARG A 131 0.56 8.74 18.43
N ASP A 132 -0.29 7.84 18.90
CA ASP A 132 -0.64 7.67 20.30
C ASP A 132 -1.02 6.21 20.56
N MET A 133 -0.01 5.41 20.90
CA MET A 133 -0.17 3.99 21.21
C MET A 133 -0.94 3.73 22.51
N SER A 134 -1.27 4.77 23.29
CA SER A 134 -2.21 4.63 24.43
C SER A 134 -3.67 4.62 23.98
N GLN A 135 -3.95 5.15 22.77
CA GLN A 135 -5.28 5.19 22.19
C GLN A 135 -5.62 3.86 21.49
N LEU A 136 -6.16 2.92 22.25
CA LEU A 136 -6.74 1.68 21.76
C LEU A 136 -8.05 1.95 21.02
N LEU A 137 -8.11 1.59 19.74
CA LEU A 137 -9.29 1.81 18.89
C LEU A 137 -10.19 0.57 18.82
N MET A 138 -9.58 -0.61 18.76
CA MET A 138 -10.30 -1.87 18.60
C MET A 138 -9.50 -3.00 19.21
N THR A 139 -10.20 -3.89 19.91
CA THR A 139 -9.67 -5.18 20.37
C THR A 139 -10.45 -6.28 19.71
N VAL A 140 -9.74 -7.25 19.16
CA VAL A 140 -10.35 -8.46 18.63
C VAL A 140 -9.78 -9.64 19.37
N HIS A 141 -10.64 -10.30 20.13
CA HIS A 141 -10.28 -11.53 20.81
C HIS A 141 -10.27 -12.68 19.83
N ARG A 142 -9.32 -13.59 20.07
CA ARG A 142 -9.31 -14.85 19.37
C ARG A 142 -10.61 -15.62 19.67
N PRO A 143 -11.26 -16.23 18.66
CA PRO A 143 -12.29 -17.22 18.96
C PRO A 143 -11.67 -18.28 19.85
N ASN A 144 -12.35 -18.68 20.92
CA ASN A 144 -11.80 -19.51 21.99
C ASN A 144 -12.11 -20.99 21.71
N PRO A 145 -11.25 -21.79 21.03
CA PRO A 145 -11.53 -23.20 20.82
C PRO A 145 -11.25 -23.98 22.12
N PRO A 146 -12.25 -24.65 22.72
CA PRO A 146 -12.11 -25.29 24.04
C PRO A 146 -11.15 -26.50 24.09
N SER A 147 -10.46 -26.86 23.01
CA SER A 147 -9.73 -28.15 22.91
C SER A 147 -8.44 -28.12 22.09
N ARG A 148 -7.87 -26.94 21.78
CA ARG A 148 -6.70 -26.86 20.89
C ARG A 148 -5.48 -26.26 21.58
N HIS A 149 -4.35 -26.94 21.44
CA HIS A 149 -3.06 -26.37 21.82
C HIS A 149 -2.63 -25.34 20.78
N TYR A 150 -2.36 -24.14 21.25
CA TYR A 150 -1.92 -23.02 20.42
C TYR A 150 -0.41 -22.96 20.36
N PHE A 151 0.11 -22.73 19.15
CA PHE A 151 1.53 -22.51 18.92
C PHE A 151 1.78 -21.07 18.47
N PRO A 152 2.03 -20.15 19.41
CA PRO A 152 2.14 -18.73 19.12
C PRO A 152 3.40 -18.36 18.32
N ASP A 153 4.39 -19.26 18.20
CA ASP A 153 5.59 -19.06 17.39
C ASP A 153 5.34 -19.22 15.89
N PHE A 154 4.22 -19.85 15.51
CA PHE A 154 3.86 -20.07 14.11
C PHE A 154 2.79 -19.12 13.60
N THR A 155 2.23 -18.27 14.47
CA THR A 155 1.17 -17.33 14.10
C THR A 155 1.72 -16.29 13.12
N ASP A 156 1.19 -16.31 11.90
CA ASP A 156 1.53 -15.32 10.88
C ASP A 156 0.40 -14.29 10.76
N MET A 157 0.78 -13.03 10.70
CA MET A 157 -0.11 -11.93 10.44
C MET A 157 0.13 -11.48 9.01
N ARG A 158 -0.89 -11.63 8.17
CA ARG A 158 -0.88 -11.21 6.78
C ARG A 158 -1.93 -10.14 6.58
N ARG A 159 -1.61 -9.19 5.71
CA ARG A 159 -2.53 -8.13 5.33
C ARG A 159 -3.04 -8.40 3.94
N SER A 160 -4.33 -8.21 3.73
CA SER A 160 -4.92 -8.17 2.39
C SER A 160 -5.80 -6.95 2.27
N SER A 161 -5.66 -6.20 1.19
CA SER A 161 -6.60 -5.12 0.85
C SER A 161 -7.54 -5.64 -0.24
N SER A 162 -8.84 -5.54 0.01
CA SER A 162 -9.85 -5.87 -1.00
C SER A 162 -9.90 -4.77 -2.05
N SER A 163 -9.94 -5.20 -3.32
CA SER A 163 -9.95 -4.35 -4.50
C SER A 163 -11.24 -3.55 -4.68
N SER A 164 -12.39 -4.08 -4.27
CA SER A 164 -13.69 -3.51 -4.67
C SER A 164 -14.12 -2.34 -3.78
N ASN A 165 -13.79 -2.37 -2.48
CA ASN A 165 -14.34 -1.43 -1.49
C ASN A 165 -13.28 -0.62 -0.75
N GLY A 166 -11.98 -0.86 -1.01
CA GLY A 166 -10.89 -0.24 -0.24
C GLY A 166 -10.82 -0.71 1.22
N GLU A 167 -11.51 -1.80 1.55
CA GLU A 167 -11.48 -2.42 2.87
C GLU A 167 -10.11 -3.06 3.10
N ASN A 168 -9.52 -2.76 4.26
CA ASN A 168 -8.32 -3.42 4.73
C ASN A 168 -8.73 -4.60 5.59
N TRP A 169 -8.11 -5.74 5.36
CA TRP A 169 -8.32 -6.96 6.12
C TRP A 169 -7.02 -7.33 6.83
N GLY A 170 -7.13 -7.53 8.14
CA GLY A 170 -6.13 -8.24 8.92
C GLY A 170 -6.44 -9.72 8.83
N VAL A 171 -5.51 -10.53 8.35
CA VAL A 171 -5.63 -11.99 8.35
C VAL A 171 -4.63 -12.53 9.35
N ILE A 172 -5.15 -13.17 10.40
CA ILE A 172 -4.31 -14.01 11.25
C ILE A 172 -4.40 -15.43 10.72
N VAL A 173 -3.26 -16.04 10.47
CA VAL A 173 -3.13 -17.48 10.23
C VAL A 173 -2.64 -18.11 11.53
N ASP A 174 -3.56 -18.77 12.22
CA ASP A 174 -3.27 -19.53 13.43
C ASP A 174 -2.94 -20.97 13.09
N TYR A 175 -2.00 -21.56 13.83
CA TYR A 175 -1.68 -22.98 13.78
C TYR A 175 -2.09 -23.66 15.08
N TYR A 176 -2.78 -24.79 14.96
CA TYR A 176 -3.22 -25.64 16.06
C TYR A 176 -2.75 -27.06 15.84
N ALA A 177 -2.45 -27.77 16.92
CA ALA A 177 -2.37 -29.23 16.91
C ALA A 177 -3.57 -29.80 17.67
N THR A 178 -4.17 -30.84 17.10
CA THR A 178 -5.15 -31.68 17.80
C THR A 178 -4.44 -32.72 18.65
N HIS A 179 -5.17 -33.42 19.52
CA HIS A 179 -4.66 -34.58 20.27
C HIS A 179 -4.07 -35.68 19.37
N SER A 180 -4.46 -35.73 18.09
CA SER A 180 -3.94 -36.66 17.08
C SER A 180 -2.68 -36.14 16.35
N LEU A 181 -2.03 -35.07 16.84
CA LEU A 181 -0.90 -34.39 16.19
C LEU A 181 -1.21 -33.89 14.76
N THR A 182 -2.49 -33.71 14.44
CA THR A 182 -2.90 -33.16 13.15
C THR A 182 -2.83 -31.64 13.22
N PHE A 183 -2.06 -31.03 12.33
CA PHE A 183 -1.98 -29.58 12.22
C PHE A 183 -3.22 -29.05 11.51
N VAL A 184 -3.96 -28.19 12.19
CA VAL A 184 -5.11 -27.47 11.62
C VAL A 184 -4.74 -26.00 11.60
N PHE A 185 -4.88 -25.36 10.44
CA PHE A 185 -4.78 -23.91 10.33
C PHE A 185 -6.17 -23.29 10.44
N THR A 186 -6.28 -22.15 11.12
CA THR A 186 -7.49 -21.32 11.07
C THR A 186 -7.10 -19.96 10.52
N ILE A 187 -7.82 -19.55 9.48
CA ILE A 187 -7.68 -18.23 8.89
C ILE A 187 -8.77 -17.37 9.49
N SER A 188 -8.41 -16.49 10.41
CA SER A 188 -9.34 -15.50 10.95
C SER A 188 -9.18 -14.22 10.15
N ILE A 189 -10.25 -13.87 9.42
CA ILE A 189 -10.31 -12.68 8.59
C ILE A 189 -11.04 -11.60 9.39
N TYR A 190 -10.34 -10.50 9.65
CA TYR A 190 -10.87 -9.37 10.40
C TYR A 190 -11.02 -8.17 9.46
N ALA A 191 -12.26 -7.66 9.35
CA ALA A 191 -12.52 -6.41 8.68
C ALA A 191 -11.95 -5.27 9.53
N LEU A 192 -10.88 -4.63 9.06
CA LEU A 192 -10.43 -3.36 9.62
C LEU A 192 -11.27 -2.28 8.94
N GLN A 193 -12.50 -2.08 9.43
CA GLN A 193 -13.35 -1.02 8.90
C GLN A 193 -12.63 0.33 9.04
N PRO A 194 -12.51 1.12 7.96
CA PRO A 194 -12.09 2.50 8.09
C PRO A 194 -13.21 3.26 8.80
N CYS A 195 -13.10 3.43 10.12
CA CYS A 195 -13.83 4.50 10.77
C CYS A 195 -13.37 5.82 10.13
N VAL A 196 -14.35 6.67 9.81
CA VAL A 196 -14.26 8.08 9.39
C VAL A 196 -14.37 8.32 7.87
N SER A 197 -15.61 8.54 7.45
CA SER A 197 -15.94 9.57 6.46
C SER A 197 -15.42 10.92 6.95
N TRP A 198 -14.50 11.54 6.22
CA TRP A 198 -14.05 12.91 6.51
C TRP A 198 -15.20 13.91 6.23
N PRO A 199 -15.48 14.88 7.12
CA PRO A 199 -16.19 16.08 6.69
C PRO A 199 -15.27 16.83 5.71
N ARG A 200 -15.85 17.26 4.59
CA ARG A 200 -15.17 18.06 3.55
C ARG A 200 -14.85 19.45 4.06
#